data_AF-A0A401GK83-F1
#
_entry.id   AF-A0A401GK83-F1
#
_cell.length_a   1.000
_cell.length_b   1.000
_cell.length_c   1.000
_cell.angle_alpha   90.00
_cell.angle_beta   90.00
_cell.angle_gamma   90.00
#
_symmetry.space_group_name_H-M   'P 1'
#
loop_
_entity.id
_entity.type
_entity.pdbx_description
1 polymer ?
#
loop_
_entity_poly.entity_id
_entity_poly.type
_entity_poly.pdbx_seq_one_letter_code
_entity_poly.pdbx_strand_id
1 'polypeptide(L)'
;MSPKKRTADDLDGGGEPSTVRQPKKLFPIFSEPPSGPERNQDATFRWISPALGPNRTCLHGLNLSPKSSPKVAAFDLDGCIIQSSFPKKGIPPSQFHWWRPSVPGKLKELHDQGYSIIIITNQALRSAALADWRKKVPFIAAALPDVPFRLLAATARDGFRKPMPGMWYELVRIFAQDSVRIDLQESFFVGDAAGRAGDHAGTDRKWALNVNIPFFTPEEYFLKLPTASYTLQGFHVSSIPKDVPLISPTSTPLLPAPSAPEIVLFVGFPALGKSSFYRTHFEPAGYVHVNQDTLRTRDKCVKAALEAVQNGKSCVVDNTNRDAQTRKHFVNLAQKSDVPIRCVVFNGSIELAWHNNLYRAYNLPPSLVEKNPKRDLVPYTAFTSFRAQYEEPQLNEGFTQIRKVNWTFEGDEEQRQRWSMWLQIDGR
;
A
#
# COMPACT_ATOMS: atom_id res chain seq x y z
N MET A 1 5.94 3.34 28.45
CA MET A 1 7.42 3.33 28.42
C MET A 1 7.85 2.70 27.12
N SER A 2 8.41 3.49 26.20
CA SER A 2 8.75 3.04 24.85
C SER A 2 10.02 2.18 24.86
N PRO A 3 10.08 1.07 24.11
CA PRO A 3 11.30 0.28 24.02
C PRO A 3 12.34 1.07 23.20
N LYS A 4 13.50 1.31 23.82
CA LYS A 4 14.66 1.98 23.22
C LYS A 4 15.22 1.07 22.11
N LYS A 5 15.42 1.63 20.89
CA LYS A 5 16.18 0.94 19.84
C LYS A 5 17.63 0.80 20.31
N ARG A 6 18.20 -0.40 20.19
CA ARG A 6 19.64 -0.63 20.41
C ARG A 6 20.43 0.20 19.38
N THR A 7 21.36 1.00 19.86
CA THR A 7 22.25 1.81 19.03
C THR A 7 23.62 1.15 18.95
N ALA A 8 24.40 1.48 17.91
CA ALA A 8 25.76 0.98 17.75
C ALA A 8 26.71 1.43 18.89
N ASP A 9 26.31 2.44 19.66
CA ASP A 9 27.09 3.03 20.75
C ASP A 9 27.00 2.26 22.08
N ASP A 10 26.18 1.20 22.17
CA ASP A 10 25.99 0.46 23.42
C ASP A 10 27.15 -0.52 23.75
N LEU A 11 28.31 -0.42 23.08
CA LEU A 11 29.41 -1.38 23.21
C LEU A 11 30.85 -0.84 23.28
N ASP A 12 31.11 0.47 23.36
CA ASP A 12 32.50 0.95 23.52
C ASP A 12 32.63 2.12 24.53
N GLY A 13 33.63 2.01 25.40
CA GLY A 13 33.82 2.85 26.58
C GLY A 13 34.65 4.12 26.38
N GLY A 14 34.28 5.14 27.16
CA GLY A 14 35.15 6.08 27.89
C GLY A 14 36.20 6.91 27.14
N GLY A 15 35.94 8.21 26.97
CA GLY A 15 36.98 9.23 26.72
C GLY A 15 36.40 10.66 26.66
N GLU A 16 36.83 11.54 27.57
CA GLU A 16 36.39 12.94 27.73
C GLU A 16 36.88 13.91 26.62
N PRO A 17 36.22 15.07 26.39
CA PRO A 17 36.60 16.01 25.33
C PRO A 17 37.34 17.26 25.84
N SER A 18 38.44 17.64 25.18
CA SER A 18 39.11 18.94 25.36
C SER A 18 38.63 19.96 24.32
N THR A 19 38.26 21.15 24.79
CA THR A 19 37.68 22.26 24.01
C THR A 19 38.74 23.31 23.64
N VAL A 20 38.77 23.75 22.38
CA VAL A 20 39.48 24.97 21.96
C VAL A 20 38.60 25.81 21.04
N ARG A 21 38.32 27.05 21.45
CA ARG A 21 37.55 28.07 20.71
C ARG A 21 38.45 28.79 19.70
N GLN A 22 37.94 29.07 18.50
CA GLN A 22 38.52 30.05 17.58
C GLN A 22 37.54 31.21 17.29
N PRO A 23 38.04 32.44 17.02
CA PRO A 23 37.23 33.65 17.01
C PRO A 23 36.59 33.95 15.64
N LYS A 24 35.44 34.63 15.71
CA LYS A 24 34.60 35.07 14.58
C LYS A 24 35.32 36.10 13.70
N LYS A 25 35.23 35.96 12.37
CA LYS A 25 35.56 37.03 11.40
C LYS A 25 34.27 37.59 10.78
N LEU A 26 34.22 38.93 10.71
CA LEU A 26 33.15 39.75 10.15
C LEU A 26 33.04 39.60 8.62
N PHE A 27 31.82 39.69 8.10
CA PHE A 27 31.50 39.73 6.67
C PHE A 27 31.62 41.14 6.10
N PRO A 28 32.24 41.36 4.92
CA PRO A 28 32.03 42.54 4.13
C PRO A 28 30.75 42.41 3.29
N ILE A 29 30.01 43.50 3.25
CA ILE A 29 28.74 43.72 2.56
C ILE A 29 29.07 44.12 1.11
N PHE A 30 28.29 43.59 0.15
CA PHE A 30 28.28 43.81 -1.32
C PHE A 30 29.09 42.84 -2.21
N SER A 31 28.37 41.97 -2.90
CA SER A 31 28.76 41.31 -4.17
C SER A 31 27.49 41.04 -4.98
N GLU A 32 27.57 41.28 -6.29
CA GLU A 32 26.51 41.32 -7.32
C GLU A 32 25.59 40.07 -7.41
N PRO A 33 24.39 40.18 -8.03
CA PRO A 33 23.42 39.09 -8.07
C PRO A 33 23.91 37.94 -8.99
N PRO A 34 23.73 36.66 -8.61
CA PRO A 34 24.15 35.57 -9.46
C PRO A 34 23.22 35.42 -10.67
N SER A 35 23.84 35.31 -11.83
CA SER A 35 23.32 34.76 -13.07
C SER A 35 22.61 33.42 -12.86
N GLY A 36 21.68 33.10 -13.78
CA GLY A 36 20.79 31.91 -13.75
C GLY A 36 21.49 30.55 -13.60
N PRO A 37 20.72 29.45 -13.53
CA PRO A 37 21.20 28.19 -12.98
C PRO A 37 22.34 27.61 -13.84
N GLU A 38 23.55 27.64 -13.30
CA GLU A 38 24.66 26.83 -13.78
C GLU A 38 24.23 25.36 -13.72
N ARG A 39 24.14 24.72 -14.90
CA ARG A 39 24.10 23.26 -14.98
C ARG A 39 25.45 22.77 -14.49
N ASN A 40 25.47 22.17 -13.30
CA ASN A 40 26.64 21.50 -12.74
C ASN A 40 26.97 20.29 -13.65
N GLN A 41 27.94 20.44 -14.56
CA GLN A 41 28.26 19.45 -15.60
C GLN A 41 28.98 18.19 -15.05
N ASP A 42 29.38 18.18 -13.78
CA ASP A 42 30.14 17.10 -13.14
C ASP A 42 29.33 16.21 -12.16
N ALA A 43 28.00 16.41 -12.06
CA ALA A 43 27.19 15.60 -11.16
C ALA A 43 26.92 14.19 -11.75
N THR A 44 27.56 13.16 -11.19
CA THR A 44 27.34 11.74 -11.57
C THR A 44 25.90 11.27 -11.33
N PHE A 45 25.18 11.91 -10.41
CA PHE A 45 23.80 11.60 -10.07
C PHE A 45 22.79 12.54 -10.74
N ARG A 46 21.71 11.97 -11.27
CA ARG A 46 20.58 12.72 -11.84
C ARG A 46 19.23 12.17 -11.40
N TRP A 47 18.30 13.08 -11.12
CA TRP A 47 16.89 12.75 -11.00
C TRP A 47 16.24 12.68 -12.39
N ILE A 48 15.50 11.62 -12.67
CA ILE A 48 14.68 11.48 -13.87
C ILE A 48 13.34 12.17 -13.63
N SER A 49 12.95 13.01 -14.57
CA SER A 49 11.71 13.78 -14.54
C SER A 49 10.88 13.49 -15.80
N PRO A 50 9.54 13.36 -15.69
CA PRO A 50 8.76 13.43 -14.45
C PRO A 50 8.99 12.19 -13.55
N ALA A 51 8.64 12.32 -12.27
CA ALA A 51 8.56 11.17 -11.38
C ALA A 51 7.53 10.15 -11.89
N LEU A 52 7.74 8.89 -11.55
CA LEU A 52 6.99 7.75 -12.08
C LEU A 52 5.59 7.65 -11.47
N GLY A 53 4.72 6.95 -12.21
CA GLY A 53 3.32 6.73 -11.85
C GLY A 53 2.39 7.90 -12.18
N PRO A 54 1.06 7.65 -12.17
CA PRO A 54 0.06 8.65 -12.56
C PRO A 54 0.04 9.89 -11.65
N ASN A 55 0.36 9.71 -10.37
CA ASN A 55 0.39 10.78 -9.37
C ASN A 55 1.80 11.39 -9.18
N ARG A 56 2.81 10.91 -9.93
CA ARG A 56 4.22 11.37 -9.82
C ARG A 56 4.79 11.20 -8.40
N THR A 57 4.41 10.11 -7.74
CA THR A 57 4.74 9.80 -6.34
C THR A 57 5.88 8.78 -6.18
N CYS A 58 6.52 8.38 -7.27
CA CYS A 58 7.72 7.55 -7.26
C CYS A 58 8.90 8.30 -7.90
N LEU A 59 9.79 8.86 -7.07
CA LEU A 59 10.99 9.51 -7.59
C LEU A 59 11.94 8.47 -8.17
N HIS A 60 12.64 8.84 -9.23
CA HIS A 60 13.55 7.98 -9.95
C HIS A 60 14.91 8.68 -10.11
N GLY A 61 15.96 8.11 -9.54
CA GLY A 61 17.32 8.65 -9.59
C GLY A 61 18.30 7.66 -10.21
N LEU A 62 19.33 8.16 -10.88
CA LEU A 62 20.41 7.37 -11.47
C LEU A 62 21.76 7.93 -11.01
N ASN A 63 22.62 7.07 -10.50
CA ASN A 63 24.05 7.35 -10.34
C ASN A 63 24.80 6.73 -11.52
N LEU A 64 25.67 7.52 -12.17
CA LEU A 64 26.40 7.13 -13.37
C LEU A 64 25.43 6.70 -14.50
N SER A 65 25.72 5.58 -15.16
CA SER A 65 24.92 5.00 -16.24
C SER A 65 24.59 3.55 -15.92
N PRO A 66 23.64 3.28 -14.99
CA PRO A 66 23.32 1.93 -14.56
C PRO A 66 22.65 1.15 -15.69
N LYS A 67 23.27 0.04 -16.09
CA LYS A 67 22.72 -0.88 -17.09
C LYS A 67 21.71 -1.83 -16.43
N SER A 68 20.67 -2.17 -17.17
CA SER A 68 19.72 -3.21 -16.80
C SER A 68 20.36 -4.59 -16.98
N SER A 69 20.22 -5.46 -15.97
CA SER A 69 20.75 -6.81 -15.92
C SER A 69 19.66 -7.77 -15.43
N PRO A 70 19.63 -9.04 -15.88
CA PRO A 70 18.70 -10.02 -15.32
C PRO A 70 18.86 -10.21 -13.80
N LYS A 71 20.07 -9.97 -13.26
CA LYS A 71 20.37 -10.12 -11.83
C LYS A 71 20.19 -8.80 -11.11
N VAL A 72 19.28 -8.73 -10.14
CA VAL A 72 19.00 -7.53 -9.34
C VAL A 72 19.43 -7.72 -7.90
N ALA A 73 20.29 -6.81 -7.43
CA ALA A 73 20.60 -6.66 -6.00
C ALA A 73 19.91 -5.39 -5.52
N ALA A 74 18.75 -5.56 -4.88
CA ALA A 74 17.94 -4.46 -4.39
C ALA A 74 18.21 -4.22 -2.88
N PHE A 75 18.19 -2.97 -2.46
CA PHE A 75 18.50 -2.57 -1.09
C PHE A 75 17.52 -1.50 -0.59
N ASP A 76 17.13 -1.57 0.67
CA ASP A 76 16.64 -0.39 1.38
C ASP A 76 17.79 0.63 1.58
N LEU A 77 17.42 1.88 1.83
CA LEU A 77 18.38 2.95 2.10
C LEU A 77 18.67 3.13 3.60
N ASP A 78 17.66 3.56 4.37
CA ASP A 78 17.82 4.12 5.71
C ASP A 78 17.75 3.04 6.79
N GLY A 79 18.90 2.53 7.22
CA GLY A 79 19.01 1.38 8.13
C GLY A 79 19.68 0.17 7.46
N CYS A 80 19.92 0.26 6.15
CA CYS A 80 20.51 -0.80 5.34
C CYS A 80 21.83 -0.36 4.67
N ILE A 81 21.79 0.54 3.68
CA ILE A 81 23.01 1.08 3.05
C ILE A 81 23.64 2.14 3.96
N ILE A 82 22.81 3.04 4.50
CA ILE A 82 23.23 4.09 5.41
C ILE A 82 22.56 3.90 6.77
N GLN A 83 23.10 4.52 7.82
CA GLN A 83 22.41 4.57 9.10
C GLN A 83 21.10 5.35 8.97
N SER A 84 20.05 4.88 9.66
CA SER A 84 18.78 5.62 9.72
C SER A 84 19.01 6.97 10.40
N SER A 85 18.91 8.06 9.64
CA SER A 85 19.00 9.42 10.18
C SER A 85 17.62 10.04 10.22
N PHE A 86 17.08 10.31 11.40
CA PHE A 86 15.96 11.23 11.51
C PHE A 86 16.50 12.66 11.37
N PRO A 87 15.80 13.57 10.66
CA PRO A 87 16.21 14.96 10.59
C PRO A 87 16.21 15.56 12.00
N LYS A 88 17.39 15.65 12.62
CA LYS A 88 17.61 16.38 13.86
C LYS A 88 17.88 17.84 13.49
N LYS A 89 17.27 18.76 14.22
CA LYS A 89 17.44 20.20 14.02
C LYS A 89 18.93 20.55 14.08
N GLY A 90 19.47 21.14 13.00
CA GLY A 90 20.87 21.59 12.93
C GLY A 90 21.86 20.65 12.23
N ILE A 91 21.46 19.44 11.81
CA ILE A 91 22.32 18.55 11.00
C ILE A 91 22.15 18.91 9.51
N PRO A 92 23.23 19.19 8.76
CA PRO A 92 23.14 19.49 7.33
C PRO A 92 22.53 18.33 6.53
N PRO A 93 21.69 18.62 5.51
CA PRO A 93 21.12 17.58 4.64
C PRO A 93 22.17 16.72 3.91
N SER A 94 23.40 17.22 3.76
CA SER A 94 24.52 16.54 3.13
C SER A 94 25.16 15.45 4.00
N GLN A 95 24.88 15.42 5.31
CA GLN A 95 25.53 14.50 6.22
C GLN A 95 24.81 13.14 6.26
N PHE A 96 25.54 12.08 5.92
CA PHE A 96 25.11 10.70 6.11
C PHE A 96 26.29 9.86 6.62
N HIS A 97 25.99 8.72 7.22
CA HIS A 97 26.99 7.74 7.63
C HIS A 97 26.62 6.40 6.99
N TRP A 98 27.61 5.70 6.47
CA TRP A 98 27.43 4.31 6.04
C TRP A 98 26.89 3.47 7.18
N TRP A 99 26.02 2.52 6.88
CA TRP A 99 25.54 1.59 7.89
C TRP A 99 26.72 0.81 8.50
N ARG A 100 27.66 0.38 7.64
CA ARG A 100 28.99 -0.12 8.00
C ARG A 100 30.03 0.29 6.95
N PRO A 101 31.32 0.38 7.32
CA PRO A 101 32.40 0.70 6.37
C PRO A 101 32.51 -0.26 5.17
N SER A 102 32.03 -1.50 5.31
CA SER A 102 32.07 -2.52 4.25
C SER A 102 31.04 -2.31 3.14
N VAL A 103 30.01 -1.46 3.34
CA VAL A 103 28.89 -1.30 2.40
C VAL A 103 29.35 -0.89 0.99
N PRO A 104 30.16 0.17 0.80
CA PRO A 104 30.60 0.57 -0.54
C PRO A 104 31.34 -0.54 -1.29
N GLY A 105 32.25 -1.24 -0.60
CA GLY A 105 33.01 -2.36 -1.16
C GLY A 105 32.09 -3.50 -1.61
N LYS A 106 31.07 -3.82 -0.82
CA LYS A 106 30.13 -4.90 -1.16
C LYS A 106 29.21 -4.54 -2.34
N LEU A 107 28.78 -3.28 -2.44
CA LEU A 107 27.99 -2.81 -3.58
C LEU A 107 28.81 -2.83 -4.88
N LYS A 108 30.10 -2.47 -4.80
CA LYS A 108 31.03 -2.59 -5.93
C LYS A 108 31.23 -4.04 -6.36
N GLU A 109 31.49 -4.94 -5.41
CA GLU A 109 31.64 -6.38 -5.68
C GLU A 109 30.42 -6.96 -6.43
N LEU A 110 29.21 -6.59 -6.03
CA LEU A 110 27.99 -7.02 -6.72
C LEU A 110 27.88 -6.44 -8.13
N HIS A 111 28.24 -5.17 -8.30
CA HIS A 111 28.28 -4.55 -9.62
C HIS A 111 29.25 -5.29 -10.55
N ASP A 112 30.45 -5.61 -10.05
CA ASP A 112 31.48 -6.36 -10.77
C ASP A 112 31.01 -7.80 -11.10
N GLN A 113 30.14 -8.39 -10.27
CA GLN A 113 29.47 -9.67 -10.51
C GLN A 113 28.27 -9.58 -11.48
N GLY A 114 28.02 -8.41 -12.06
CA GLY A 114 26.98 -8.20 -13.08
C GLY A 114 25.58 -7.93 -12.52
N TYR A 115 25.44 -7.63 -11.23
CA TYR A 115 24.15 -7.21 -10.67
C TYR A 115 23.82 -5.76 -11.06
N SER A 116 22.56 -5.51 -11.41
CA SER A 116 22.00 -4.16 -11.34
C SER A 116 21.75 -3.81 -9.87
N ILE A 117 22.41 -2.74 -9.40
CA ILE A 117 22.23 -2.24 -8.04
C ILE A 117 21.01 -1.32 -7.99
N ILE A 118 20.01 -1.70 -7.19
CA ILE A 118 18.74 -0.97 -7.06
C ILE A 118 18.54 -0.53 -5.61
N ILE A 119 18.18 0.73 -5.40
CA ILE A 119 17.79 1.26 -4.09
C ILE A 119 16.28 1.48 -4.10
N ILE A 120 15.56 0.82 -3.20
CA ILE A 120 14.10 0.90 -3.05
C ILE A 120 13.78 1.47 -1.67
N THR A 121 13.23 2.68 -1.61
CA THR A 121 13.06 3.40 -0.33
C THR A 121 11.71 4.08 -0.15
N ASN A 122 11.23 4.09 1.10
CA ASN A 122 9.95 4.69 1.50
C ASN A 122 10.17 6.09 2.09
N GLN A 123 9.81 7.15 1.36
CA GLN A 123 10.12 8.54 1.69
C GLN A 123 8.87 9.44 1.68
N ALA A 124 7.78 8.97 2.28
CA ALA A 124 6.56 9.74 2.51
C ALA A 124 6.76 10.83 3.58
N LEU A 125 7.71 11.73 3.31
CA LEU A 125 8.13 12.86 4.12
C LEU A 125 7.32 14.11 3.78
N ARG A 126 7.24 15.05 4.73
CA ARG A 126 6.68 16.39 4.47
C ARG A 126 7.56 17.17 3.49
N SER A 127 6.99 18.12 2.75
CA SER A 127 7.65 18.78 1.61
C SER A 127 9.06 19.32 1.90
N ALA A 128 9.28 20.00 3.02
CA ALA A 128 10.61 20.51 3.38
C ALA A 128 11.62 19.39 3.66
N ALA A 129 11.23 18.40 4.47
CA ALA A 129 12.08 17.24 4.77
C ALA A 129 12.35 16.40 3.53
N LEU A 130 11.39 16.29 2.61
CA LEU A 130 11.58 15.62 1.33
C LEU A 130 12.58 16.38 0.45
N ALA A 131 12.51 17.71 0.40
CA ALA A 131 13.46 18.52 -0.35
C ALA A 131 14.89 18.37 0.20
N ASP A 132 15.05 18.34 1.53
CA ASP A 132 16.35 18.11 2.16
C ASP A 132 16.85 16.69 1.94
N TRP A 133 15.98 15.69 2.06
CA TRP A 133 16.32 14.30 1.73
C TRP A 133 16.78 14.16 0.27
N ARG A 134 16.14 14.85 -0.68
CA ARG A 134 16.57 14.84 -2.10
C ARG A 134 17.96 15.43 -2.31
N LYS A 135 18.40 16.37 -1.45
CA LYS A 135 19.76 16.93 -1.48
C LYS A 135 20.79 15.97 -0.90
N LYS A 136 20.40 15.05 -0.01
CA LYS A 136 21.26 14.02 0.58
C LYS A 136 21.73 12.99 -0.46
N VAL A 137 20.84 12.59 -1.38
CA VAL A 137 21.10 11.49 -2.33
C VAL A 137 22.34 11.72 -3.22
N PRO A 138 22.58 12.90 -3.80
CA PRO A 138 23.82 13.18 -4.53
C PRO A 138 25.11 12.96 -3.73
N PHE A 139 25.11 13.20 -2.42
CA PHE A 139 26.29 12.95 -1.57
C PHE A 139 26.56 11.45 -1.40
N ILE A 140 25.50 10.65 -1.27
CA ILE A 140 25.61 9.19 -1.23
C ILE A 140 26.15 8.66 -2.56
N ALA A 141 25.66 9.22 -3.67
CA ALA A 141 26.12 8.87 -5.01
C ALA A 141 27.59 9.24 -5.25
N ALA A 142 28.02 10.43 -4.82
CA ALA A 142 29.42 10.87 -4.92
C ALA A 142 30.37 9.97 -4.11
N ALA A 143 29.91 9.39 -3.00
CA ALA A 143 30.67 8.44 -2.20
C ALA A 143 30.67 7.01 -2.77
N LEU A 144 30.02 6.78 -3.92
CA LEU A 144 29.99 5.54 -4.68
C LEU A 144 30.41 5.79 -6.15
N PRO A 145 31.64 6.27 -6.39
CA PRO A 145 32.08 6.72 -7.72
C PRO A 145 32.16 5.58 -8.75
N ASP A 146 32.29 4.33 -8.29
CA ASP A 146 32.41 3.14 -9.14
C ASP A 146 31.16 2.25 -9.15
N VAL A 147 30.05 2.70 -8.55
CA VAL A 147 28.83 1.87 -8.42
C VAL A 147 27.66 2.54 -9.12
N PRO A 148 27.35 2.15 -10.37
CA PRO A 148 26.13 2.56 -11.04
C PRO A 148 24.92 1.98 -10.30
N PHE A 149 23.99 2.83 -9.89
CA PHE A 149 22.76 2.38 -9.25
C PHE A 149 21.54 3.16 -9.73
N ARG A 150 20.38 2.50 -9.63
CA ARG A 150 19.06 3.12 -9.82
C ARG A 150 18.36 3.22 -8.47
N LEU A 151 17.79 4.39 -8.18
CA LEU A 151 17.03 4.64 -6.96
C LEU A 151 15.56 4.88 -7.31
N LEU A 152 14.67 4.17 -6.63
CA LEU A 152 13.23 4.39 -6.65
C LEU A 152 12.76 4.75 -5.24
N ALA A 153 12.08 5.89 -5.10
CA ALA A 153 11.62 6.37 -3.80
C ALA A 153 10.13 6.73 -3.81
N ALA A 154 9.35 6.01 -2.98
CA ALA A 154 7.93 6.27 -2.80
C ALA A 154 7.71 7.47 -1.87
N THR A 155 7.18 8.57 -2.40
CA THR A 155 6.96 9.83 -1.68
C THR A 155 5.54 10.00 -1.14
N ALA A 156 4.66 9.05 -1.41
CA ALA A 156 3.29 9.03 -0.93
C ALA A 156 2.91 7.71 -0.26
N ARG A 157 1.69 7.67 0.24
CA ARG A 157 1.05 6.52 0.87
C ARG A 157 0.13 5.85 -0.14
N ASP A 158 0.73 5.22 -1.15
CA ASP A 158 0.04 4.61 -2.29
C ASP A 158 0.73 3.30 -2.72
N GLY A 159 0.37 2.80 -3.90
CA GLY A 159 0.90 1.56 -4.48
C GLY A 159 2.42 1.49 -4.66
N PHE A 160 3.16 2.60 -4.54
CA PHE A 160 4.63 2.56 -4.57
C PHE A 160 5.25 2.26 -3.20
N ARG A 161 4.55 2.54 -2.11
CA ARG A 161 5.11 2.42 -0.76
C ARG A 161 5.23 0.96 -0.34
N LYS A 162 6.45 0.49 -0.05
CA LYS A 162 6.68 -0.87 0.49
C LYS A 162 5.77 -1.13 1.69
N PRO A 163 5.08 -2.28 1.78
CA PRO A 163 5.31 -3.49 0.99
C PRO A 163 4.60 -3.56 -0.37
N MET A 164 3.88 -2.51 -0.78
CA MET A 164 3.23 -2.48 -2.09
C MET A 164 4.26 -2.65 -3.22
N PRO A 165 3.95 -3.42 -4.27
CA PRO A 165 4.92 -3.81 -5.30
C PRO A 165 5.12 -2.76 -6.40
N GLY A 166 4.51 -1.58 -6.33
CA GLY A 166 4.50 -0.62 -7.44
C GLY A 166 5.90 -0.16 -7.90
N MET A 167 6.85 0.00 -6.97
CA MET A 167 8.24 0.33 -7.36
C MET A 167 8.89 -0.82 -8.16
N TRP A 168 8.58 -2.07 -7.83
CA TRP A 168 9.05 -3.23 -8.59
C TRP A 168 8.45 -3.28 -10.00
N TYR A 169 7.16 -3.00 -10.14
CA TYR A 169 6.51 -2.98 -11.45
C TYR A 169 7.11 -1.93 -12.38
N GLU A 170 7.46 -0.74 -11.86
CA GLU A 170 8.19 0.26 -12.64
C GLU A 170 9.60 -0.22 -13.01
N LEU A 171 10.30 -0.90 -12.10
CA LEU A 171 11.62 -1.48 -12.41
C LEU A 171 11.53 -2.50 -13.55
N VAL A 172 10.57 -3.43 -13.47
CA VAL A 172 10.30 -4.43 -14.53
C VAL A 172 9.97 -3.74 -15.85
N ARG A 173 9.12 -2.70 -15.84
CA ARG A 173 8.77 -1.93 -17.03
C ARG A 173 9.99 -1.25 -17.65
N ILE A 174 10.86 -0.66 -16.83
CA ILE A 174 12.10 -0.02 -17.29
C ILE A 174 13.04 -1.05 -17.90
N PHE A 175 13.24 -2.21 -17.26
CA PHE A 175 14.15 -3.24 -17.76
C PHE A 175 13.63 -3.85 -19.07
N ALA A 176 12.31 -4.00 -19.20
CA ALA A 176 11.69 -4.44 -20.45
C ALA A 176 11.93 -3.48 -21.63
N GLN A 177 12.08 -2.17 -21.38
CA GLN A 177 12.46 -1.20 -22.43
C GLN A 177 13.88 -1.45 -22.94
N ASP A 178 14.75 -2.00 -22.09
CA ASP A 178 16.10 -2.42 -22.45
C ASP A 178 16.14 -3.88 -22.97
N SER A 179 14.97 -4.50 -23.23
CA SER A 179 14.84 -5.92 -23.58
C SER A 179 15.42 -6.89 -22.54
N VAL A 180 15.43 -6.48 -21.26
CA VAL A 180 15.91 -7.30 -20.14
C VAL A 180 14.75 -7.82 -19.32
N ARG A 181 14.73 -9.15 -19.11
CA ARG A 181 13.85 -9.80 -18.13
C ARG A 181 14.63 -10.07 -16.85
N ILE A 182 14.07 -9.66 -15.72
CA ILE A 182 14.66 -9.93 -14.40
C ILE A 182 14.47 -11.40 -14.05
N ASP A 183 15.54 -12.05 -13.59
CA ASP A 183 15.54 -13.38 -13.01
C ASP A 183 15.32 -13.26 -11.49
N LEU A 184 14.18 -13.74 -11.00
CA LEU A 184 13.81 -13.64 -9.59
C LEU A 184 14.67 -14.54 -8.69
N GLN A 185 15.16 -15.67 -9.20
CA GLN A 185 15.94 -16.62 -8.40
C GLN A 185 17.37 -16.13 -8.19
N GLU A 186 17.90 -15.44 -9.19
CA GLU A 186 19.23 -14.82 -9.17
C GLU A 186 19.23 -13.40 -8.59
N SER A 187 18.08 -12.91 -8.13
CA SER A 187 17.91 -11.58 -7.55
C SER A 187 17.65 -11.65 -6.04
N PHE A 188 17.86 -10.56 -5.31
CA PHE A 188 17.57 -10.50 -3.88
C PHE A 188 17.29 -9.09 -3.39
N PHE A 189 16.70 -8.99 -2.19
CA PHE A 189 16.48 -7.74 -1.48
C PHE A 189 17.14 -7.75 -0.10
N VAL A 190 17.78 -6.63 0.26
CA VAL A 190 18.34 -6.41 1.61
C VAL A 190 17.65 -5.22 2.27
N GLY A 191 17.13 -5.40 3.49
CA GLY A 191 16.45 -4.31 4.21
C GLY A 191 16.30 -4.57 5.71
N ASP A 192 16.21 -3.50 6.51
CA ASP A 192 16.20 -3.59 7.97
C ASP A 192 14.79 -3.83 8.54
N ALA A 193 13.74 -3.41 7.82
CA ALA A 193 12.36 -3.58 8.24
C ALA A 193 11.88 -5.03 8.01
N ALA A 194 12.41 -5.95 8.82
CA ALA A 194 12.34 -7.39 8.62
C ALA A 194 11.37 -8.12 9.55
N GLY A 195 10.73 -7.42 10.49
CA GLY A 195 9.77 -7.97 11.45
C GLY A 195 10.42 -8.74 12.61
N ARG A 196 11.69 -8.46 12.92
CA ARG A 196 12.40 -9.01 14.07
C ARG A 196 11.93 -8.33 15.36
N ALA A 197 12.31 -8.90 16.51
CA ALA A 197 12.06 -8.26 17.80
C ALA A 197 12.70 -6.87 17.85
N GLY A 198 11.88 -5.83 18.06
CA GLY A 198 12.32 -4.43 18.07
C GLY A 198 12.28 -3.71 16.72
N ASP A 199 12.04 -4.42 15.61
CA ASP A 199 11.79 -3.78 14.32
C ASP A 199 10.45 -3.04 14.37
N HIS A 200 10.42 -1.82 13.81
CA HIS A 200 9.19 -1.03 13.75
C HIS A 200 8.16 -1.63 12.78
N ALA A 201 8.62 -2.36 11.76
CA ALA A 201 7.76 -3.00 10.76
C ALA A 201 8.49 -4.16 10.07
N GLY A 202 7.71 -4.97 9.34
CA GLY A 202 8.22 -6.02 8.44
C GLY A 202 8.10 -5.64 6.96
N THR A 203 8.10 -4.36 6.60
CA THR A 203 7.76 -3.89 5.25
C THR A 203 8.75 -4.34 4.18
N ASP A 204 10.03 -4.45 4.50
CA ASP A 204 11.05 -4.85 3.54
C ASP A 204 10.96 -6.34 3.24
N ARG A 205 10.82 -7.17 4.28
CA ARG A 205 10.61 -8.61 4.12
C ARG A 205 9.30 -8.90 3.37
N LYS A 206 8.22 -8.20 3.70
CA LYS A 206 6.93 -8.33 2.99
C LYS A 206 7.03 -7.90 1.53
N TRP A 207 7.79 -6.84 1.22
CA TRP A 207 8.00 -6.42 -0.15
C TRP A 207 8.74 -7.49 -0.97
N ALA A 208 9.81 -8.07 -0.42
CA ALA A 208 10.53 -9.17 -1.07
C ALA A 208 9.64 -10.40 -1.30
N LEU A 209 8.78 -10.75 -0.32
CA LEU A 209 7.78 -11.81 -0.47
C LEU A 209 6.77 -11.51 -1.58
N ASN A 210 6.29 -10.27 -1.69
CA ASN A 210 5.37 -9.85 -2.77
C ASN A 210 6.00 -9.93 -4.15
N VAL A 211 7.28 -9.56 -4.24
CA VAL A 211 8.07 -9.63 -5.47
C VAL A 211 8.49 -11.06 -5.80
N ASN A 212 8.51 -11.94 -4.79
CA ASN A 212 9.00 -13.31 -4.84
C ASN A 212 10.51 -13.40 -5.15
N ILE A 213 11.31 -12.66 -4.38
CA ILE A 213 12.78 -12.75 -4.37
C ILE A 213 13.34 -13.05 -2.96
N PRO A 214 14.50 -13.73 -2.86
CA PRO A 214 15.25 -13.89 -1.62
C PRO A 214 15.40 -12.59 -0.84
N PHE A 215 15.29 -12.68 0.50
CA PHE A 215 15.42 -11.55 1.41
C PHE A 215 16.52 -11.78 2.43
N PHE A 216 17.30 -10.75 2.71
CA PHE A 216 18.30 -10.72 3.77
C PHE A 216 18.16 -9.45 4.62
N THR A 217 18.50 -9.54 5.89
CA THR A 217 18.75 -8.34 6.71
C THR A 217 20.16 -7.79 6.42
N PRO A 218 20.45 -6.51 6.72
CA PRO A 218 21.80 -5.96 6.57
C PRO A 218 22.85 -6.75 7.35
N GLU A 219 22.48 -7.23 8.54
CA GLU A 219 23.32 -8.07 9.40
C GLU A 219 23.63 -9.44 8.77
N GLU A 220 22.61 -10.12 8.24
CA GLU A 220 22.79 -11.38 7.51
C GLU A 220 23.65 -11.18 6.26
N TYR A 221 23.40 -10.09 5.53
CA TYR A 221 24.02 -9.88 4.22
C TYR A 221 25.47 -9.38 4.30
N PHE A 222 25.70 -8.26 5.01
CA PHE A 222 26.99 -7.58 5.07
C PHE A 222 27.92 -8.15 6.14
N LEU A 223 27.36 -8.67 7.25
CA LEU A 223 28.14 -9.18 8.38
C LEU A 223 28.15 -10.71 8.47
N LYS A 224 27.36 -11.40 7.63
CA LYS A 224 27.24 -12.86 7.62
C LYS A 224 26.77 -13.44 8.96
N LEU A 225 25.97 -12.67 9.69
CA LEU A 225 25.38 -13.14 10.94
C LEU A 225 24.24 -14.15 10.66
N PRO A 226 23.94 -15.06 11.61
CA PRO A 226 22.82 -15.98 11.47
C PRO A 226 21.47 -15.28 11.32
N THR A 227 20.54 -15.94 10.64
CA THR A 227 19.17 -15.44 10.46
C THR A 227 18.47 -15.24 11.79
N ALA A 228 17.92 -14.05 12.01
CA ALA A 228 17.12 -13.75 13.19
C ALA A 228 15.66 -14.19 13.01
N SER A 229 15.05 -14.68 14.08
CA SER A 229 13.61 -14.97 14.10
C SER A 229 12.79 -13.69 13.86
N TYR A 230 11.67 -13.83 13.14
CA TYR A 230 10.79 -12.72 12.81
C TYR A 230 9.31 -13.12 12.88
N THR A 231 8.43 -12.12 12.95
CA THR A 231 6.98 -12.31 12.85
C THR A 231 6.39 -11.19 12.01
N LEU A 232 5.65 -11.55 10.97
CA LEU A 232 4.98 -10.59 10.09
C LEU A 232 3.58 -10.29 10.62
N GLN A 233 3.39 -9.04 11.06
CA GLN A 233 2.12 -8.56 11.62
C GLN A 233 1.15 -8.06 10.55
N GLY A 234 -0.14 -8.03 10.89
CA GLY A 234 -1.21 -7.52 10.03
C GLY A 234 -1.87 -8.62 9.18
N PHE A 235 -2.78 -8.20 8.31
CA PHE A 235 -3.59 -9.12 7.51
C PHE A 235 -2.75 -9.88 6.47
N HIS A 236 -3.01 -11.18 6.37
CA HIS A 236 -2.53 -12.04 5.31
C HIS A 236 -3.65 -12.95 4.87
N VAL A 237 -3.74 -13.23 3.57
CA VAL A 237 -4.87 -13.97 3.00
C VAL A 237 -5.02 -15.39 3.55
N SER A 238 -3.96 -15.98 4.08
CA SER A 238 -4.00 -17.28 4.76
C SER A 238 -4.83 -17.26 6.06
N SER A 239 -5.15 -16.09 6.62
CA SER A 239 -6.00 -15.97 7.81
C SER A 239 -7.50 -16.05 7.47
N ILE A 240 -7.87 -16.05 6.18
CA ILE A 240 -9.27 -16.19 5.79
C ILE A 240 -9.70 -17.65 5.97
N PRO A 241 -10.86 -17.91 6.60
CA PRO A 241 -11.43 -19.25 6.69
C PRO A 241 -11.55 -19.90 5.31
N LYS A 242 -11.10 -21.15 5.20
CA LYS A 242 -11.33 -21.98 4.02
C LYS A 242 -12.69 -22.67 4.14
N ASP A 243 -13.26 -23.06 2.99
CA ASP A 243 -14.44 -23.93 2.90
C ASP A 243 -15.72 -23.39 3.57
N VAL A 244 -15.85 -22.06 3.62
CA VAL A 244 -17.10 -21.41 4.03
C VAL A 244 -18.07 -21.32 2.85
N PRO A 245 -19.37 -21.67 3.02
CA PRO A 245 -20.35 -21.50 1.95
C PRO A 245 -20.51 -20.01 1.63
N LEU A 246 -20.57 -19.66 0.33
CA LEU A 246 -20.72 -18.26 -0.11
C LEU A 246 -21.92 -17.58 0.56
N ILE A 247 -23.04 -18.31 0.74
CA ILE A 247 -24.26 -17.79 1.35
C ILE A 247 -24.71 -18.71 2.48
N SER A 248 -25.09 -18.13 3.61
CA SER A 248 -25.61 -18.83 4.78
C SER A 248 -26.94 -18.21 5.25
N PRO A 249 -27.94 -19.01 5.66
CA PRO A 249 -28.00 -20.48 5.54
C PRO A 249 -28.12 -20.93 4.07
N THR A 250 -27.66 -22.14 3.75
CA THR A 250 -27.71 -22.72 2.39
C THR A 250 -29.07 -23.33 2.02
N SER A 251 -29.98 -23.45 2.99
CA SER A 251 -31.28 -24.12 2.85
C SER A 251 -32.30 -23.38 1.96
N THR A 252 -32.09 -22.10 1.65
CA THR A 252 -32.98 -21.31 0.81
C THR A 252 -32.25 -20.69 -0.38
N PRO A 253 -32.88 -20.60 -1.57
CA PRO A 253 -32.28 -19.92 -2.72
C PRO A 253 -32.04 -18.43 -2.44
N LEU A 254 -31.11 -17.81 -3.18
CA LEU A 254 -30.84 -16.36 -3.07
C LEU A 254 -31.99 -15.50 -3.57
N LEU A 255 -32.54 -15.89 -4.71
CA LEU A 255 -33.69 -15.25 -5.32
C LEU A 255 -34.94 -16.07 -4.99
N PRO A 256 -36.04 -15.43 -4.59
CA PRO A 256 -37.31 -16.12 -4.37
C PRO A 256 -37.86 -16.67 -5.70
N ALA A 257 -38.57 -17.80 -5.62
CA ALA A 257 -39.34 -18.37 -6.71
C ALA A 257 -40.73 -18.77 -6.18
N PRO A 258 -41.84 -18.21 -6.72
CA PRO A 258 -41.92 -17.25 -7.82
C PRO A 258 -41.35 -15.86 -7.43
N SER A 259 -41.00 -15.06 -8.44
CA SER A 259 -40.53 -13.68 -8.24
C SER A 259 -41.70 -12.80 -7.78
N ALA A 260 -41.47 -12.04 -6.71
CA ALA A 260 -42.39 -11.02 -6.21
C ALA A 260 -41.60 -9.75 -5.87
N PRO A 261 -42.23 -8.56 -5.98
CA PRO A 261 -41.57 -7.30 -5.61
C PRO A 261 -41.06 -7.34 -4.17
N GLU A 262 -39.78 -7.06 -3.98
CA GLU A 262 -39.14 -7.01 -2.66
C GLU A 262 -38.03 -5.97 -2.60
N ILE A 263 -37.63 -5.63 -1.38
CA ILE A 263 -36.44 -4.82 -1.12
C ILE A 263 -35.37 -5.71 -0.50
N VAL A 264 -34.18 -5.74 -1.10
CA VAL A 264 -33.02 -6.41 -0.52
C VAL A 264 -32.03 -5.37 -0.03
N LEU A 265 -31.77 -5.36 1.28
CA LEU A 265 -30.87 -4.41 1.91
C LEU A 265 -29.50 -5.06 2.16
N PHE A 266 -28.46 -4.56 1.49
CA PHE A 266 -27.10 -5.02 1.74
C PHE A 266 -26.51 -4.33 2.97
N VAL A 267 -25.80 -5.07 3.81
CA VAL A 267 -25.13 -4.56 5.02
C VAL A 267 -23.70 -5.05 5.03
N GLY A 268 -22.72 -4.18 5.35
CA GLY A 268 -21.34 -4.59 5.52
C GLY A 268 -20.33 -3.51 5.12
N PHE A 269 -19.06 -3.72 5.49
CA PHE A 269 -17.97 -2.78 5.20
C PHE A 269 -17.92 -2.41 3.70
N PRO A 270 -17.48 -1.18 3.37
CA PRO A 270 -17.09 -0.87 1.99
C PRO A 270 -16.01 -1.87 1.51
N ALA A 271 -15.91 -2.06 0.20
CA ALA A 271 -14.94 -2.96 -0.44
C ALA A 271 -15.08 -4.48 -0.15
N LEU A 272 -16.13 -4.96 0.54
CA LEU A 272 -16.41 -6.41 0.70
C LEU A 272 -17.12 -7.08 -0.50
N GLY A 273 -17.25 -6.40 -1.64
CA GLY A 273 -17.79 -7.03 -2.85
C GLY A 273 -19.30 -6.91 -3.06
N LYS A 274 -20.00 -6.15 -2.22
CA LYS A 274 -21.46 -5.89 -2.33
C LYS A 274 -21.93 -5.58 -3.74
N SER A 275 -21.38 -4.55 -4.38
CA SER A 275 -21.75 -4.18 -5.76
C SER A 275 -21.39 -5.25 -6.80
N SER A 276 -20.35 -6.06 -6.56
CA SER A 276 -20.05 -7.20 -7.44
C SER A 276 -21.09 -8.30 -7.26
N PHE A 277 -21.45 -8.63 -6.03
CA PHE A 277 -22.50 -9.61 -5.71
C PHE A 277 -23.86 -9.19 -6.29
N TYR A 278 -24.18 -7.90 -6.27
CA TYR A 278 -25.34 -7.36 -6.99
C TYR A 278 -25.31 -7.69 -8.49
N ARG A 279 -24.23 -7.30 -9.19
CA ARG A 279 -24.07 -7.52 -10.63
C ARG A 279 -24.12 -8.99 -11.01
N THR A 280 -23.57 -9.87 -10.17
CA THR A 280 -23.52 -11.31 -10.45
C THR A 280 -24.88 -11.98 -10.25
N HIS A 281 -25.64 -11.60 -9.22
CA HIS A 281 -26.81 -12.38 -8.79
C HIS A 281 -28.16 -11.68 -8.93
N PHE A 282 -28.22 -10.36 -8.80
CA PHE A 282 -29.48 -9.61 -8.76
C PHE A 282 -29.75 -8.84 -10.06
N GLU A 283 -28.71 -8.30 -10.69
CA GLU A 283 -28.84 -7.61 -11.98
C GLU A 283 -29.39 -8.52 -13.09
N PRO A 284 -28.91 -9.76 -13.29
CA PRO A 284 -29.47 -10.66 -14.31
C PRO A 284 -30.91 -11.09 -13.99
N ALA A 285 -31.32 -11.00 -12.73
CA ALA A 285 -32.68 -11.26 -12.27
C ALA A 285 -33.62 -10.06 -12.38
N GLY A 286 -33.14 -8.93 -12.93
CA GLY A 286 -33.95 -7.74 -13.19
C GLY A 286 -34.19 -6.83 -11.99
N TYR A 287 -33.43 -6.98 -10.90
CA TYR A 287 -33.53 -6.07 -9.76
C TYR A 287 -33.02 -4.68 -10.14
N VAL A 288 -33.61 -3.64 -9.57
CA VAL A 288 -33.11 -2.26 -9.71
C VAL A 288 -31.95 -2.01 -8.75
N HIS A 289 -30.84 -1.46 -9.25
CA HIS A 289 -29.68 -1.09 -8.42
C HIS A 289 -29.90 0.26 -7.76
N VAL A 290 -30.03 0.28 -6.43
CA VAL A 290 -30.07 1.52 -5.64
C VAL A 290 -28.75 1.66 -4.91
N ASN A 291 -27.88 2.55 -5.39
CA ASN A 291 -26.52 2.74 -4.86
C ASN A 291 -26.26 4.22 -4.54
N GLN A 292 -25.86 4.51 -3.31
CA GLN A 292 -25.60 5.87 -2.83
C GLN A 292 -24.35 6.50 -3.44
N ASP A 293 -23.36 5.74 -3.89
CA ASP A 293 -22.19 6.31 -4.58
C ASP A 293 -22.63 6.99 -5.90
N THR A 294 -23.62 6.41 -6.59
CA THR A 294 -24.22 6.99 -7.79
C THR A 294 -25.25 8.08 -7.46
N LEU A 295 -26.12 7.84 -6.48
CA LEU A 295 -27.24 8.72 -6.13
C LEU A 295 -26.87 9.84 -5.15
N ARG A 296 -25.66 9.81 -4.59
CA ARG A 296 -25.04 10.72 -3.62
C ARG A 296 -25.68 10.78 -2.23
N THR A 297 -27.01 10.86 -2.12
CA THR A 297 -27.70 11.06 -0.84
C THR A 297 -28.62 9.89 -0.49
N ARG A 298 -28.75 9.61 0.82
CA ARG A 298 -29.69 8.60 1.34
C ARG A 298 -31.11 8.85 0.86
N ASP A 299 -31.56 10.10 0.89
CA ASP A 299 -32.95 10.42 0.52
C ASP A 299 -33.23 10.15 -0.97
N LYS A 300 -32.22 10.32 -1.83
CA LYS A 300 -32.32 9.89 -3.23
C LYS A 300 -32.36 8.36 -3.37
N CYS A 301 -31.62 7.62 -2.56
CA CYS A 301 -31.72 6.15 -2.50
C CYS A 301 -33.12 5.69 -2.05
N VAL A 302 -33.66 6.30 -1.00
CA VAL A 302 -35.01 6.01 -0.49
C VAL A 302 -36.05 6.29 -1.58
N LYS A 303 -35.93 7.43 -2.28
CA LYS A 303 -36.80 7.76 -3.42
C LYS A 303 -36.70 6.74 -4.55
N ALA A 304 -35.49 6.37 -4.97
CA ALA A 304 -35.29 5.39 -6.04
C ALA A 304 -35.82 3.99 -5.68
N ALA A 305 -35.67 3.57 -4.42
CA ALA A 305 -36.25 2.31 -3.92
C ALA A 305 -37.79 2.36 -3.94
N LEU A 306 -38.39 3.49 -3.54
CA LEU A 306 -39.83 3.69 -3.60
C LEU A 306 -40.36 3.61 -5.04
N GLU A 307 -39.70 4.30 -5.97
CA GLU A 307 -40.07 4.29 -7.39
C GLU A 307 -39.95 2.88 -8.00
N ALA A 308 -38.92 2.10 -7.63
CA ALA A 308 -38.80 0.72 -8.10
C ALA A 308 -39.98 -0.15 -7.65
N VAL A 309 -40.31 -0.08 -6.36
CA VAL A 309 -41.40 -0.87 -5.77
C VAL A 309 -42.77 -0.43 -6.31
N GLN A 310 -43.03 0.87 -6.46
CA GLN A 310 -44.27 1.38 -7.04
C GLN A 310 -44.48 0.93 -8.50
N ASN A 311 -43.38 0.71 -9.23
CA ASN A 311 -43.41 0.15 -10.58
C ASN A 311 -43.45 -1.39 -10.61
N GLY A 312 -43.71 -2.05 -9.47
CA GLY A 312 -43.79 -3.51 -9.36
C GLY A 312 -42.45 -4.22 -9.55
N LYS A 313 -41.31 -3.53 -9.34
CA LYS A 313 -39.97 -4.12 -9.45
C LYS A 313 -39.34 -4.35 -8.10
N SER A 314 -38.54 -5.41 -7.99
CA SER A 314 -37.65 -5.61 -6.85
C SER A 314 -36.42 -4.70 -6.96
N CYS A 315 -35.84 -4.31 -5.83
CA CYS A 315 -34.63 -3.50 -5.81
C CYS A 315 -33.63 -3.97 -4.75
N VAL A 316 -32.35 -3.69 -5.01
CA VAL A 316 -31.26 -3.90 -4.06
C VAL A 316 -30.69 -2.55 -3.64
N VAL A 317 -30.70 -2.29 -2.34
CA VAL A 317 -30.07 -1.12 -1.74
C VAL A 317 -28.63 -1.46 -1.35
N ASP A 318 -27.69 -1.18 -2.25
CA ASP A 318 -26.26 -1.46 -2.17
C ASP A 318 -25.50 -0.30 -1.48
N ASN A 319 -25.80 -0.11 -0.20
CA ASN A 319 -25.11 0.83 0.68
C ASN A 319 -24.43 0.08 1.83
N THR A 320 -23.77 0.80 2.74
CA THR A 320 -23.16 0.16 3.93
C THR A 320 -24.19 -0.23 4.99
N ASN A 321 -25.25 0.57 5.17
CA ASN A 321 -26.41 0.29 6.04
C ASN A 321 -26.03 -0.21 7.45
N ARG A 322 -25.07 0.50 8.06
CA ARG A 322 -24.30 0.10 9.25
C ARG A 322 -25.09 -0.09 10.55
N ASP A 323 -26.10 0.74 10.80
CA ASP A 323 -26.85 0.81 12.06
C ASP A 323 -28.36 0.67 11.83
N ALA A 324 -29.12 0.31 12.88
CA ALA A 324 -30.56 0.13 12.79
C ALA A 324 -31.29 1.42 12.39
N GLN A 325 -30.78 2.59 12.81
CA GLN A 325 -31.37 3.89 12.41
C GLN A 325 -31.32 4.12 10.89
N THR A 326 -30.19 3.78 10.25
CA THR A 326 -30.02 3.88 8.81
C THR A 326 -30.93 2.87 8.10
N ARG A 327 -30.98 1.63 8.59
CA ARG A 327 -31.82 0.57 8.02
C ARG A 327 -33.31 0.87 8.13
N LYS A 328 -33.73 1.53 9.23
CA LYS A 328 -35.13 1.92 9.50
C LYS A 328 -35.77 2.73 8.38
N HIS A 329 -35.01 3.53 7.63
CA HIS A 329 -35.54 4.27 6.49
C HIS A 329 -36.11 3.35 5.39
N PHE A 330 -35.44 2.23 5.11
CA PHE A 330 -35.86 1.27 4.10
C PHE A 330 -36.89 0.28 4.63
N VAL A 331 -36.77 -0.11 5.91
CA VAL A 331 -37.81 -0.90 6.60
C VAL A 331 -39.16 -0.17 6.57
N ASN A 332 -39.18 1.11 6.98
CA ASN A 332 -40.41 1.90 7.00
C ASN A 332 -40.99 2.07 5.59
N LEU A 333 -40.14 2.15 4.56
CA LEU A 333 -40.57 2.20 3.16
C LEU A 333 -41.24 0.88 2.76
N ALA A 334 -40.60 -0.25 3.05
CA ALA A 334 -41.13 -1.58 2.76
C ALA A 334 -42.52 -1.79 3.40
N GLN A 335 -42.66 -1.42 4.68
CA GLN A 335 -43.92 -1.49 5.41
C GLN A 335 -45.01 -0.60 4.80
N LYS A 336 -44.68 0.65 4.43
CA LYS A 336 -45.65 1.57 3.80
C LYS A 336 -46.08 1.13 2.40
N SER A 337 -45.22 0.42 1.70
CA SER A 337 -45.48 -0.10 0.35
C SER A 337 -46.01 -1.54 0.35
N ASP A 338 -46.23 -2.13 1.52
CA ASP A 338 -46.68 -3.52 1.69
C ASP A 338 -45.84 -4.54 0.90
N VAL A 339 -44.52 -4.37 0.93
CA VAL A 339 -43.56 -5.30 0.30
C VAL A 339 -42.60 -5.90 1.32
N PRO A 340 -42.18 -7.17 1.13
CA PRO A 340 -41.19 -7.78 1.99
C PRO A 340 -39.82 -7.10 1.86
N ILE A 341 -39.08 -7.05 2.97
CA ILE A 341 -37.69 -6.60 3.01
C ILE A 341 -36.78 -7.67 3.59
N ARG A 342 -35.74 -8.05 2.85
CA ARG A 342 -34.68 -8.97 3.31
C ARG A 342 -33.39 -8.22 3.57
N CYS A 343 -32.59 -8.74 4.50
CA CYS A 343 -31.25 -8.25 4.77
C CYS A 343 -30.20 -9.25 4.29
N VAL A 344 -29.15 -8.77 3.60
CA VAL A 344 -28.00 -9.56 3.19
C VAL A 344 -26.73 -8.93 3.79
N VAL A 345 -26.18 -9.61 4.80
CA VAL A 345 -25.02 -9.17 5.57
C VAL A 345 -23.75 -9.76 4.96
N PHE A 346 -22.87 -8.92 4.46
CA PHE A 346 -21.56 -9.30 3.94
C PHE A 346 -20.58 -9.46 5.10
N ASN A 347 -20.24 -10.70 5.38
CA ASN A 347 -19.37 -11.09 6.47
C ASN A 347 -17.90 -10.92 6.06
N GLY A 348 -17.16 -10.10 6.80
CA GLY A 348 -15.75 -9.85 6.57
C GLY A 348 -15.19 -8.87 7.59
N SER A 349 -13.91 -9.03 7.94
CA SER A 349 -13.25 -8.13 8.89
C SER A 349 -12.92 -6.78 8.27
N ILE A 350 -12.63 -5.78 9.11
CA ILE A 350 -12.16 -4.46 8.66
C ILE A 350 -10.85 -4.59 7.88
N GLU A 351 -9.98 -5.51 8.28
CA GLU A 351 -8.70 -5.78 7.63
C GLU A 351 -8.89 -6.37 6.24
N LEU A 352 -9.79 -7.35 6.06
CA LEU A 352 -10.12 -7.88 4.74
C LEU A 352 -10.74 -6.81 3.83
N ALA A 353 -11.63 -5.99 4.37
CA ALA A 353 -12.24 -4.89 3.65
C ALA A 353 -11.18 -3.86 3.19
N TRP A 354 -10.24 -3.53 4.07
CA TRP A 354 -9.12 -2.63 3.76
C TRP A 354 -8.16 -3.23 2.73
N HIS A 355 -7.83 -4.50 2.87
CA HIS A 355 -7.00 -5.24 1.92
C HIS A 355 -7.61 -5.25 0.51
N ASN A 356 -8.92 -5.53 0.41
CA ASN A 356 -9.65 -5.47 -0.85
C ASN A 356 -9.66 -4.06 -1.46
N ASN A 357 -9.73 -3.03 -0.61
CA ASN A 357 -9.66 -1.64 -1.04
C ASN A 357 -8.29 -1.30 -1.64
N LEU A 358 -7.20 -1.70 -0.98
CA LEU A 358 -5.83 -1.54 -1.48
C LEU A 358 -5.60 -2.30 -2.80
N TYR A 359 -6.05 -3.55 -2.87
CA TYR A 359 -5.96 -4.35 -4.10
C TYR A 359 -6.64 -3.64 -5.28
N ARG A 360 -7.88 -3.19 -5.09
CA ARG A 360 -8.66 -2.51 -6.14
C ARG A 360 -8.07 -1.17 -6.56
N ALA A 361 -7.47 -0.44 -5.63
CA ALA A 361 -6.90 0.88 -5.90
C ALA A 361 -5.51 0.82 -6.55
N TYR A 362 -4.70 -0.18 -6.19
CA TYR A 362 -3.26 -0.15 -6.48
C TYR A 362 -2.65 -1.44 -7.04
N ASN A 363 -3.31 -2.59 -6.93
CA ASN A 363 -2.67 -3.87 -7.25
C ASN A 363 -3.46 -4.76 -8.22
N LEU A 364 -4.39 -4.19 -8.99
CA LEU A 364 -5.01 -4.90 -10.09
C LEU A 364 -3.97 -5.22 -11.19
N PRO A 365 -4.10 -6.37 -11.88
CA PRO A 365 -3.28 -6.65 -13.06
C PRO A 365 -3.58 -5.65 -14.18
N PRO A 366 -2.57 -5.28 -15.01
CA PRO A 366 -2.74 -4.32 -16.10
C PRO A 366 -3.92 -4.62 -17.03
N SER A 367 -4.12 -5.90 -17.35
CA SER A 367 -5.22 -6.41 -18.20
C SER A 367 -6.63 -6.04 -17.71
N LEU A 368 -6.79 -5.80 -16.40
CA LEU A 368 -8.06 -5.37 -15.81
C LEU A 368 -8.15 -3.87 -15.60
N VAL A 369 -7.03 -3.20 -15.38
CA VAL A 369 -6.99 -1.74 -15.26
C VAL A 369 -7.47 -1.10 -16.57
N GLU A 370 -7.14 -1.69 -17.72
CA GLU A 370 -7.60 -1.22 -19.04
C GLU A 370 -9.10 -1.42 -19.26
N LYS A 371 -9.70 -2.43 -18.62
CA LYS A 371 -11.11 -2.82 -18.82
C LYS A 371 -12.06 -2.25 -17.77
N ASN A 372 -11.55 -1.72 -16.67
CA ASN A 372 -12.37 -1.27 -15.55
C ASN A 372 -12.11 0.21 -15.23
N PRO A 373 -13.13 0.95 -14.78
CA PRO A 373 -12.92 2.31 -14.30
C PRO A 373 -11.97 2.29 -13.10
N LYS A 374 -11.02 3.23 -13.09
CA LYS A 374 -10.08 3.43 -11.98
C LYS A 374 -10.87 3.60 -10.68
N ARG A 375 -10.51 2.82 -9.66
CA ARG A 375 -11.08 2.94 -8.32
C ARG A 375 -10.14 3.72 -7.43
N ASP A 376 -10.63 4.84 -6.92
CA ASP A 376 -9.92 5.57 -5.90
C ASP A 376 -9.95 4.82 -4.57
N LEU A 377 -8.92 5.04 -3.77
CA LEU A 377 -8.82 4.46 -2.44
C LEU A 377 -9.90 5.04 -1.54
N VAL A 378 -10.81 4.20 -1.04
CA VAL A 378 -11.78 4.63 -0.02
C VAL A 378 -10.99 4.99 1.25
N PRO A 379 -11.19 6.17 1.86
CA PRO A 379 -10.45 6.56 3.07
C PRO A 379 -10.63 5.56 4.22
N TYR A 380 -9.57 5.26 4.96
CA TYR A 380 -9.62 4.33 6.11
C TYR A 380 -10.65 4.75 7.17
N THR A 381 -10.92 6.05 7.30
CA THR A 381 -11.95 6.59 8.20
C THR A 381 -13.35 6.07 7.90
N ALA A 382 -13.67 5.76 6.64
CA ALA A 382 -14.95 5.15 6.27
C ALA A 382 -15.12 3.76 6.89
N PHE A 383 -14.03 2.99 6.97
CA PHE A 383 -14.02 1.66 7.56
C PHE A 383 -14.09 1.73 9.09
N THR A 384 -13.30 2.60 9.73
CA THR A 384 -13.36 2.75 11.19
C THR A 384 -14.68 3.34 11.66
N SER A 385 -15.25 4.28 10.90
CA SER A 385 -16.59 4.84 11.16
C SER A 385 -17.67 3.76 11.06
N PHE A 386 -17.64 2.95 10.01
CA PHE A 386 -18.54 1.79 9.90
C PHE A 386 -18.43 0.88 11.12
N ARG A 387 -17.21 0.47 11.50
CA ARG A 387 -17.00 -0.43 12.64
C ARG A 387 -17.54 0.16 13.95
N ALA A 388 -17.34 1.45 14.18
CA ALA A 388 -17.78 2.13 15.40
C ALA A 388 -19.31 2.26 15.50
N GLN A 389 -20.00 2.29 14.35
CA GLN A 389 -21.44 2.47 14.25
C GLN A 389 -22.18 1.16 13.94
N TYR A 390 -21.46 0.05 13.73
CA TYR A 390 -22.08 -1.18 13.26
C TYR A 390 -22.97 -1.79 14.34
N GLU A 391 -24.22 -2.07 13.96
CA GLU A 391 -25.17 -2.83 14.76
C GLU A 391 -25.62 -4.05 13.94
N GLU A 392 -25.42 -5.27 14.47
CA GLU A 392 -25.79 -6.52 13.79
C GLU A 392 -27.30 -6.53 13.48
N PRO A 393 -27.71 -6.71 12.21
CA PRO A 393 -29.12 -6.73 11.85
C PRO A 393 -29.93 -7.79 12.59
N GLN A 394 -31.13 -7.43 13.03
CA GLN A 394 -32.04 -8.31 13.78
C GLN A 394 -33.41 -8.41 13.09
N LEU A 395 -34.07 -9.58 13.22
CA LEU A 395 -35.39 -9.79 12.61
C LEU A 395 -36.45 -8.83 13.18
N ASN A 396 -36.32 -8.41 14.44
CA ASN A 396 -37.22 -7.45 15.08
C ASN A 396 -37.15 -6.03 14.48
N GLU A 397 -36.17 -5.74 13.61
CA GLU A 397 -36.17 -4.52 12.82
C GLU A 397 -37.25 -4.53 11.73
N GLY A 398 -37.83 -5.69 11.40
CA GLY A 398 -38.86 -5.84 10.36
C GLY A 398 -38.40 -6.58 9.10
N PHE A 399 -37.24 -7.25 9.14
CA PHE A 399 -36.77 -8.08 8.03
C PHE A 399 -37.52 -9.42 7.99
N THR A 400 -37.93 -9.83 6.80
CA THR A 400 -38.53 -11.17 6.57
C THR A 400 -37.48 -12.28 6.64
N GLN A 401 -36.24 -11.96 6.26
CA GLN A 401 -35.11 -12.87 6.32
C GLN A 401 -33.80 -12.09 6.47
N ILE A 402 -32.85 -12.66 7.19
CA ILE A 402 -31.45 -12.19 7.24
C ILE A 402 -30.57 -13.31 6.68
N ARG A 403 -29.76 -12.99 5.68
CA ARG A 403 -28.77 -13.90 5.10
C ARG A 403 -27.37 -13.34 5.29
N LYS A 404 -26.38 -14.23 5.39
CA LYS A 404 -24.97 -13.87 5.44
C LYS A 404 -24.29 -14.27 4.14
N VAL A 405 -23.50 -13.38 3.57
CA VAL A 405 -22.62 -13.64 2.42
C VAL A 405 -21.20 -13.68 2.97
N ASN A 406 -20.57 -14.86 2.95
CA ASN A 406 -19.18 -15.00 3.32
C ASN A 406 -18.29 -14.53 2.17
N TRP A 407 -17.13 -13.96 2.49
CA TRP A 407 -16.22 -13.49 1.48
C TRP A 407 -15.45 -14.64 0.84
N THR A 408 -15.43 -14.69 -0.49
CA THR A 408 -14.60 -15.59 -1.29
C THR A 408 -13.89 -14.82 -2.39
N PHE A 409 -12.69 -15.26 -2.76
CA PHE A 409 -11.97 -14.64 -3.88
C PHE A 409 -12.53 -15.11 -5.22
N GLU A 410 -12.83 -14.15 -6.10
CA GLU A 410 -13.24 -14.37 -7.48
C GLU A 410 -12.24 -13.69 -8.42
N GLY A 411 -11.67 -14.49 -9.33
CA GLY A 411 -10.68 -14.04 -10.31
C GLY A 411 -9.83 -15.19 -10.81
N ASP A 412 -9.06 -14.93 -11.87
CA ASP A 412 -8.02 -15.81 -12.39
C ASP A 412 -6.82 -15.91 -11.45
N GLU A 413 -5.83 -16.69 -11.87
CA GLU A 413 -4.63 -16.96 -11.07
C GLU A 413 -3.74 -15.73 -10.91
N GLU A 414 -3.59 -14.86 -11.91
CA GLU A 414 -2.79 -13.63 -11.76
C GLU A 414 -3.45 -12.68 -10.76
N GLN A 415 -4.77 -12.51 -10.88
CA GLN A 415 -5.58 -11.73 -9.95
C GLN A 415 -5.43 -12.28 -8.53
N ARG A 416 -5.50 -13.62 -8.36
CA ARG A 416 -5.35 -14.28 -7.05
C ARG A 416 -3.97 -14.06 -6.47
N GLN A 417 -2.92 -14.20 -7.27
CA GLN A 417 -1.54 -14.00 -6.84
C GLN A 417 -1.33 -12.55 -6.36
N ARG A 418 -1.76 -11.57 -7.14
CA ARG A 418 -1.66 -10.14 -6.77
C ARG A 418 -2.51 -9.80 -5.55
N TRP A 419 -3.72 -10.33 -5.44
CA TRP A 419 -4.54 -10.14 -4.26
C TRP A 419 -3.94 -10.84 -3.02
N SER A 420 -3.20 -11.93 -3.18
CA SER A 420 -2.57 -12.66 -2.08
C SER A 420 -1.32 -12.00 -1.50
N MET A 421 -0.82 -10.95 -2.13
CA MET A 421 0.33 -10.17 -1.66
C MET A 421 0.03 -9.47 -0.33
N TRP A 422 1.08 -9.14 0.44
CA TRP A 422 1.02 -8.24 1.58
C TRP A 422 0.71 -6.82 1.13
N LEU A 423 -0.56 -6.43 1.12
CA LEU A 423 -0.99 -5.07 0.76
C LEU A 423 -1.22 -4.25 2.02
N GLN A 424 -0.34 -3.27 2.25
CA GLN A 424 -0.40 -2.46 3.47
C GLN A 424 0.03 -1.02 3.18
N ILE A 425 -0.67 -0.07 3.78
CA ILE A 425 -0.30 1.34 3.80
C ILE A 425 -0.46 1.83 5.24
N ASP A 426 0.53 2.58 5.74
CA ASP A 426 0.56 3.05 7.15
C ASP A 426 0.53 1.94 8.21
N GLY A 427 1.02 0.74 7.87
CA GLY A 427 1.01 -0.41 8.79
C GLY A 427 -0.39 -0.97 9.03
N ARG A 428 -1.34 -0.64 8.15
CA ARG A 428 -2.73 -1.12 8.16
C ARG A 428 -3.01 -2.00 6.96
#